data_AF-A0A6B3HX58-F1
#
_entry.id   AF-A0A6B3HX58-F1
#
_cell.length_a   1.000
_cell.length_b   1.000
_cell.length_c   1.000
_cell.angle_alpha   90.00
_cell.angle_beta   90.00
_cell.angle_gamma   90.00
#
_symmetry.space_group_name_H-M   'P 1'
#
loop_
_entity.id
_entity.type
_entity.pdbx_description
1 polymer ?
#
loop_
_entity_poly.entity_id
_entity_poly.type
_entity_poly.pdbx_seq_one_letter_code
_entity_poly.pdbx_strand_id
1 'polypeptide(L)'
;AFQCAYDCWADDVTVRHVDNGFGLIGASACTLRRTKVEGRGAHHPYYCREGSHDNLIEDFAIAERTTPAPSGTQLHGINVEGLSSYNVWSRGRMEMGTFDSHRGMPFANVRTDITVDNNGVHGGDASAGPLFGAR
;
A
#
# COMPACT_ATOMS: atom_id res chain seq x y z
N ALA A 1 11.33 -4.61 0.53
CA ALA A 1 10.57 -4.22 1.73
C ALA A 1 11.52 -3.74 2.80
N PHE A 2 11.09 -2.79 3.63
CA PHE A 2 11.76 -2.39 4.86
C PHE A 2 11.20 -3.28 5.96
N GLN A 3 12.02 -4.20 6.46
CA GLN A 3 11.60 -5.22 7.41
C GLN A 3 12.41 -5.06 8.69
N CYS A 4 11.71 -4.91 9.83
CA CYS A 4 12.32 -4.59 11.12
C CYS A 4 13.25 -3.36 11.03
N ALA A 5 12.90 -2.41 10.17
CA ALA A 5 13.69 -1.23 9.89
C ALA A 5 13.26 -0.06 10.79
N TYR A 6 14.23 0.74 11.20
CA TYR A 6 14.02 1.95 11.96
C TYR A 6 14.84 3.08 11.36
N ASP A 7 14.22 4.25 11.17
CA ASP A 7 14.89 5.46 10.65
C ASP A 7 15.62 5.23 9.32
N CYS A 8 14.92 4.59 8.38
CA CYS A 8 15.43 4.27 7.05
C CYS A 8 14.65 5.04 5.97
N TRP A 9 15.25 5.25 4.81
CA TRP A 9 14.56 5.89 3.69
C TRP A 9 14.90 5.30 2.34
N ALA A 10 13.96 5.40 1.40
CA ALA A 10 14.18 5.19 -0.02
C ALA A 10 13.58 6.37 -0.79
N ASP A 11 14.28 6.78 -1.83
CA ASP A 11 13.97 7.99 -2.59
C ASP A 11 14.21 7.77 -4.08
N ASP A 12 13.27 8.21 -4.91
CA ASP A 12 13.36 8.14 -6.37
C ASP A 12 13.61 6.71 -6.89
N VAL A 13 12.81 5.78 -6.37
CA VAL A 13 12.90 4.35 -6.72
C VAL A 13 11.66 3.93 -7.50
N THR A 14 11.87 3.36 -8.69
CA THR A 14 10.81 2.70 -9.46
C THR A 14 10.98 1.19 -9.43
N VAL A 15 9.93 0.47 -9.03
CA VAL A 15 9.85 -0.99 -9.15
C VAL A 15 8.91 -1.37 -10.29
N ARG A 16 9.33 -2.36 -11.10
CA ARG A 16 8.64 -2.76 -12.33
C ARG A 16 8.29 -4.24 -12.33
N HIS A 17 7.10 -4.57 -12.81
CA HIS A 17 6.63 -5.94 -13.00
C HIS A 17 6.59 -6.81 -11.72
N VAL A 18 6.41 -6.15 -10.58
CA VAL A 18 6.35 -6.78 -9.25
C VAL A 18 4.94 -7.24 -8.91
N ASP A 19 4.82 -8.35 -8.18
CA ASP A 19 3.53 -8.75 -7.59
C ASP A 19 3.24 -7.91 -6.32
N ASN A 20 4.27 -7.61 -5.53
CA ASN A 20 4.21 -6.71 -4.38
C ASN A 20 5.30 -5.65 -4.50
N GLY A 21 4.93 -4.38 -4.37
CA GLY A 21 5.83 -3.24 -4.49
C GLY A 21 6.52 -2.89 -3.18
N PHE A 22 6.36 -1.65 -2.72
CA PHE A 22 7.01 -1.17 -1.52
C PHE A 22 6.24 -1.63 -0.27
N GLY A 23 6.98 -2.14 0.71
CA GLY A 23 6.41 -2.74 1.91
C GLY A 23 7.14 -2.31 3.17
N LEU A 24 6.38 -2.05 4.23
CA LEU A 24 6.83 -1.81 5.59
C LEU A 24 6.33 -2.97 6.46
N ILE A 25 7.24 -3.66 7.15
CA ILE A 25 6.93 -4.85 7.96
C ILE A 25 7.64 -4.72 9.30
N GLY A 26 6.89 -4.50 10.39
CA GLY A 26 7.46 -4.17 11.70
C GLY A 26 8.42 -2.99 11.64
N ALA A 27 8.13 -2.01 10.79
CA ALA A 27 9.00 -0.88 10.51
C ALA A 27 8.47 0.41 11.14
N SER A 28 9.36 1.29 11.57
CA SER A 28 8.99 2.59 12.12
C SER A 28 9.95 3.71 11.75
N ALA A 29 9.45 4.95 11.77
CA ALA A 29 10.18 6.15 11.39
C ALA A 29 10.82 6.07 9.99
N CYS A 30 10.25 5.25 9.09
CA CYS A 30 10.78 5.09 7.74
C CYS A 30 10.09 6.03 6.75
N THR A 31 10.84 6.49 5.74
CA THR A 31 10.32 7.34 4.66
C THR A 31 10.47 6.71 3.29
N LEU A 32 9.38 6.59 2.54
CA LEU A 32 9.40 6.30 1.10
C LEU A 32 8.97 7.57 0.37
N ARG A 33 9.85 8.15 -0.46
CA ARG A 33 9.52 9.38 -1.20
C ARG A 33 9.83 9.24 -2.68
N ARG A 34 9.02 9.87 -3.54
CA ARG A 34 9.19 9.81 -5.01
C ARG A 34 9.27 8.38 -5.55
N THR A 35 8.57 7.45 -4.89
CA THR A 35 8.59 6.03 -5.27
C THR A 35 7.49 5.71 -6.27
N LYS A 36 7.76 4.78 -7.20
CA LYS A 36 6.81 4.40 -8.25
C LYS A 36 6.68 2.88 -8.40
N VAL A 37 5.46 2.41 -8.56
CA VAL A 37 5.15 1.03 -8.98
C VAL A 37 4.55 1.06 -10.38
N GLU A 38 5.10 0.28 -11.32
CA GLU A 38 4.58 0.21 -12.70
C GLU A 38 4.79 -1.15 -13.37
N GLY A 39 4.27 -1.30 -14.59
CA GLY A 39 4.45 -2.47 -15.44
C GLY A 39 3.18 -3.32 -15.53
N ARG A 40 3.32 -4.65 -15.46
CA ARG A 40 2.25 -5.63 -15.75
C ARG A 40 1.05 -5.63 -14.78
N GLY A 41 1.06 -4.75 -13.79
CA GLY A 41 0.17 -4.78 -12.63
C GLY A 41 0.82 -5.44 -11.42
N ALA A 42 0.29 -5.12 -10.24
CA ALA A 42 0.70 -5.64 -8.94
C ALA A 42 -0.54 -5.99 -8.10
N HIS A 43 -0.40 -6.85 -7.10
CA HIS A 43 -1.44 -7.19 -6.13
C HIS A 43 -1.42 -6.18 -4.96
N HIS A 44 -0.25 -6.00 -4.32
CA HIS A 44 -0.02 -4.95 -3.32
C HIS A 44 1.08 -3.96 -3.78
N PRO A 45 0.73 -2.88 -4.51
CA PRO A 45 1.69 -1.83 -4.84
C PRO A 45 2.39 -1.25 -3.60
N TYR A 46 1.61 -1.00 -2.54
CA TYR A 46 2.08 -0.48 -1.27
C TYR A 46 1.40 -1.21 -0.10
N TYR A 47 2.17 -1.55 0.94
CA TYR A 47 1.60 -2.19 2.14
C TYR A 47 2.34 -1.88 3.44
N CYS A 48 1.58 -1.80 4.54
CA CYS A 48 2.09 -1.82 5.92
C CYS A 48 1.57 -3.06 6.65
N ARG A 49 2.46 -3.82 7.30
CA ARG A 49 2.16 -5.08 8.01
C ARG A 49 2.91 -5.18 9.34
N GLU A 50 2.47 -6.14 10.16
CA GLU A 50 3.17 -6.58 11.37
C GLU A 50 3.57 -5.44 12.32
N GLY A 51 2.62 -4.54 12.63
CA GLY A 51 2.88 -3.41 13.52
C GLY A 51 3.85 -2.39 12.92
N SER A 52 3.62 -1.98 11.67
CA SER A 52 4.38 -0.88 11.08
C SER A 52 3.78 0.47 11.48
N HIS A 53 4.57 1.32 12.12
CA HIS A 53 4.09 2.54 12.77
C HIS A 53 4.88 3.79 12.39
N ASP A 54 4.22 4.94 12.33
CA ASP A 54 4.90 6.24 12.20
C ASP A 54 5.79 6.34 10.94
N ASN A 55 5.35 5.73 9.84
CA ASN A 55 6.06 5.80 8.55
C ASN A 55 5.43 6.85 7.64
N LEU A 56 6.27 7.50 6.84
CA LEU A 56 5.86 8.47 5.83
C LEU A 56 6.05 7.90 4.44
N ILE A 57 4.99 7.98 3.63
CA ILE A 57 5.06 7.74 2.20
C ILE A 57 4.50 8.95 1.46
N GLU A 58 5.32 9.57 0.63
CA GLU A 58 4.97 10.81 -0.04
C GLU A 58 5.45 10.90 -1.49
N ASP A 59 4.75 11.71 -2.28
CA ASP A 59 5.08 11.95 -3.69
C ASP A 59 5.15 10.65 -4.51
N PHE A 60 4.26 9.69 -4.21
CA PHE A 60 4.30 8.34 -4.75
C PHE A 60 3.37 8.15 -5.95
N ALA A 61 3.67 7.15 -6.78
CA ALA A 61 2.83 6.78 -7.91
C ALA A 61 2.56 5.26 -8.01
N ILE A 62 1.32 4.93 -8.38
CA ILE A 62 0.90 3.61 -8.88
C ILE A 62 0.40 3.84 -10.30
N ALA A 63 1.16 3.36 -11.29
CA ALA A 63 0.81 3.53 -12.70
C ALA A 63 -0.22 2.50 -13.16
N GLU A 64 -0.97 2.82 -14.21
CA GLU A 64 -1.87 1.86 -14.86
C GLU A 64 -1.09 0.61 -15.31
N ARG A 65 -1.73 -0.55 -15.21
CA ARG A 65 -1.14 -1.81 -15.66
C ARG A 65 -0.98 -1.80 -17.19
N THR A 66 0.14 -2.33 -17.68
CA THR A 66 0.43 -2.44 -19.12
C THR A 66 -0.13 -3.71 -19.76
N THR A 67 -0.76 -4.59 -18.98
CA THR A 67 -1.31 -5.87 -19.44
C THR A 67 -2.63 -6.15 -18.75
N PRO A 68 -3.60 -6.82 -19.43
CA PRO A 68 -4.85 -7.23 -18.81
C PRO A 68 -4.62 -8.07 -17.54
N ALA A 69 -5.45 -7.84 -16.53
CA ALA A 69 -5.46 -8.67 -15.33
C ALA A 69 -6.01 -10.06 -15.63
N PRO A 70 -5.45 -11.13 -15.05
CA PRO A 70 -6.18 -12.39 -14.94
C PRO A 70 -7.55 -12.19 -14.29
N SER A 71 -8.54 -13.00 -14.69
CA SER A 71 -9.87 -12.97 -14.06
C SER A 71 -9.77 -13.22 -12.55
N GLY A 72 -10.53 -12.47 -11.75
CA GLY A 72 -10.53 -12.57 -10.29
C GLY A 72 -9.32 -11.93 -9.60
N THR A 73 -8.44 -11.24 -10.33
CA THR A 73 -7.32 -10.50 -9.72
C THR A 73 -7.85 -9.43 -8.75
N GLN A 74 -7.41 -9.49 -7.51
CA GLN A 74 -7.62 -8.42 -6.52
C GLN A 74 -6.48 -7.42 -6.61
N LEU A 75 -6.82 -6.13 -6.64
CA LEU A 75 -5.85 -5.04 -6.65
C LEU A 75 -6.17 -4.10 -5.48
N HIS A 76 -5.24 -4.02 -4.52
CA HIS A 76 -5.45 -3.26 -3.30
C HIS A 76 -5.06 -1.79 -3.44
N GLY A 77 -3.93 -1.48 -4.09
CA GLY A 77 -3.38 -0.12 -4.10
C GLY A 77 -2.55 0.16 -2.84
N ILE A 78 -3.11 0.93 -1.89
CA ILE A 78 -2.52 1.17 -0.56
C ILE A 78 -3.19 0.26 0.44
N ASN A 79 -2.45 -0.73 0.95
CA ASN A 79 -2.91 -1.61 2.01
C ASN A 79 -2.30 -1.25 3.38
N VAL A 80 -3.11 -1.29 4.43
CA VAL A 80 -2.64 -1.18 5.81
C VAL A 80 -3.30 -2.26 6.67
N GLU A 81 -2.49 -3.08 7.33
CA GLU A 81 -2.99 -4.21 8.11
C GLU A 81 -2.11 -4.57 9.32
N GLY A 82 -2.56 -5.54 10.11
CA GLY A 82 -1.75 -6.11 11.19
C GLY A 82 -1.34 -5.07 12.23
N LEU A 83 -2.30 -4.32 12.77
CA LEU A 83 -2.12 -3.25 13.78
C LEU A 83 -1.31 -2.04 13.30
N SER A 84 -0.88 -2.01 12.04
CA SER A 84 -0.12 -0.88 11.47
C SER A 84 -0.91 0.42 11.56
N SER A 85 -0.34 1.43 12.20
CA SER A 85 -1.05 2.64 12.64
C SER A 85 -0.16 3.87 12.55
N TYR A 86 -0.76 5.06 12.48
CA TYR A 86 -0.03 6.34 12.37
C TYR A 86 0.85 6.48 11.11
N ASN A 87 0.62 5.67 10.08
CA ASN A 87 1.32 5.82 8.82
C ASN A 87 0.64 6.92 7.98
N VAL A 88 1.45 7.68 7.25
CA VAL A 88 0.98 8.79 6.41
C VAL A 88 1.26 8.47 4.95
N TRP A 89 0.22 8.63 4.13
CA TRP A 89 0.30 8.64 2.66
C TRP A 89 -0.09 10.03 2.16
N SER A 90 0.81 10.70 1.44
CA SER A 90 0.58 12.07 0.96
C SER A 90 1.00 12.28 -0.50
N ARG A 91 0.31 13.18 -1.21
CA ARG A 91 0.69 13.64 -2.57
C ARG A 91 0.86 12.49 -3.56
N GLY A 92 -0.09 11.55 -3.51
CA GLY A 92 -0.06 10.32 -4.31
C GLY A 92 -0.85 10.42 -5.62
N ARG A 93 -0.39 9.71 -6.64
CA ARG A 93 -1.18 9.44 -7.86
C ARG A 93 -1.38 7.94 -8.03
N MET A 94 -2.64 7.51 -7.99
CA MET A 94 -3.03 6.12 -8.18
C MET A 94 -3.89 6.02 -9.43
N GLU A 95 -3.30 5.54 -10.53
CA GLU A 95 -4.02 5.29 -11.79
C GLU A 95 -4.77 3.94 -11.77
N MET A 96 -4.63 3.19 -10.69
CA MET A 96 -5.40 1.98 -10.41
C MET A 96 -5.34 1.62 -8.92
N GLY A 97 -6.28 0.78 -8.48
CA GLY A 97 -6.34 0.25 -7.12
C GLY A 97 -7.32 0.99 -6.23
N THR A 98 -7.16 0.86 -4.91
CA THR A 98 -8.07 1.47 -3.94
C THR A 98 -7.34 1.81 -2.63
N PHE A 99 -8.08 2.30 -1.65
CA PHE A 99 -7.61 2.36 -0.27
C PHE A 99 -8.10 1.14 0.46
N ASP A 100 -7.16 0.34 0.93
CA ASP A 100 -7.44 -0.92 1.56
C ASP A 100 -6.88 -0.95 2.98
N SER A 101 -7.71 -1.44 3.90
CA SER A 101 -7.34 -1.63 5.29
C SER A 101 -7.89 -2.99 5.73
N HIS A 102 -7.01 -3.93 6.03
CA HIS A 102 -7.43 -5.26 6.48
C HIS A 102 -7.68 -5.30 8.00
N ARG A 103 -8.01 -6.51 8.47
CA ARG A 103 -8.17 -6.86 9.89
C ARG A 103 -6.89 -6.60 10.70
N GLY A 104 -7.07 -6.56 12.02
CA GLY A 104 -6.02 -6.18 12.97
C GLY A 104 -6.07 -4.70 13.33
N MET A 105 -7.26 -4.07 13.28
CA MET A 105 -7.53 -2.72 13.77
C MET A 105 -6.45 -1.67 13.43
N PRO A 106 -6.04 -1.49 12.16
CA PRO A 106 -5.22 -0.33 11.81
C PRO A 106 -5.98 0.96 12.15
N PHE A 107 -5.33 1.91 12.80
CA PHE A 107 -5.95 3.18 13.20
C PHE A 107 -5.02 4.36 13.00
N ALA A 108 -5.59 5.57 12.99
CA ALA A 108 -4.85 6.83 12.86
C ALA A 108 -3.93 6.94 11.61
N ASN A 109 -4.13 6.09 10.60
CA ASN A 109 -3.44 6.23 9.32
C ASN A 109 -4.06 7.38 8.53
N VAL A 110 -3.22 8.22 7.94
CA VAL A 110 -3.64 9.39 7.17
C VAL A 110 -3.40 9.11 5.69
N ARG A 111 -4.42 9.35 4.86
CA ARG A 111 -4.33 9.35 3.40
C ARG A 111 -4.84 10.71 2.94
N THR A 112 -3.95 11.55 2.42
CA THR A 112 -4.28 12.97 2.13
C THR A 112 -3.64 13.42 0.83
N ASP A 113 -4.32 14.28 0.08
CA ASP A 113 -3.85 14.78 -1.21
C ASP A 113 -3.45 13.64 -2.17
N ILE A 114 -4.37 12.70 -2.40
CA ILE A 114 -4.17 11.57 -3.30
C ILE A 114 -5.25 11.59 -4.36
N THR A 115 -4.84 11.58 -5.63
CA THR A 115 -5.76 11.32 -6.74
C THR A 115 -5.81 9.82 -6.99
N VAL A 116 -7.01 9.24 -7.00
CA VAL A 116 -7.22 7.79 -7.18
C VAL A 116 -8.25 7.51 -8.27
N ASP A 117 -7.87 6.69 -9.25
CA ASP A 117 -8.81 5.92 -10.05
C ASP A 117 -9.18 4.65 -9.29
N ASN A 118 -10.35 4.68 -8.67
CA ASN A 118 -10.79 3.65 -7.74
C ASN A 118 -11.42 2.47 -8.47
N ASN A 119 -10.57 1.64 -9.06
CA ASN A 119 -10.94 0.41 -9.77
C ASN A 119 -10.44 -0.87 -9.07
N GLY A 120 -9.97 -0.73 -7.82
CA GLY A 120 -9.49 -1.81 -6.97
C GLY A 120 -10.59 -2.51 -6.17
N VAL A 121 -10.16 -3.47 -5.33
CA VAL A 121 -11.03 -4.22 -4.42
C VAL A 121 -10.44 -4.14 -3.02
N HIS A 122 -11.29 -3.81 -2.05
CA HIS A 122 -10.93 -3.83 -0.64
C HIS A 122 -11.15 -5.22 -0.02
N GLY A 123 -10.40 -5.52 1.04
CA GLY A 123 -10.51 -6.78 1.77
C GLY A 123 -9.53 -7.84 1.30
N GLY A 124 -9.04 -8.62 2.26
CA GLY A 124 -8.04 -9.65 2.01
C GLY A 124 -8.64 -10.97 1.54
N ASP A 125 -7.78 -11.98 1.46
CA ASP A 125 -8.18 -13.37 1.23
C ASP A 125 -9.30 -13.81 2.20
N ALA A 126 -10.08 -14.83 1.84
CA ALA A 126 -11.18 -15.34 2.68
C ALA A 126 -10.72 -15.70 4.11
N SER A 127 -9.43 -16.00 4.29
CA SER A 127 -8.79 -16.26 5.58
C SER A 127 -8.35 -15.00 6.36
N ALA A 128 -8.29 -13.82 5.71
CA ALA A 128 -7.89 -12.54 6.30
C ALA A 128 -8.99 -11.89 7.18
N GLY A 129 -10.19 -12.49 7.19
CA GLY A 129 -11.33 -12.06 7.98
C GLY A 129 -12.15 -10.93 7.33
N PRO A 130 -13.26 -10.51 7.97
CA PRO A 130 -14.17 -9.51 7.41
C PRO A 130 -13.51 -8.17 7.17
N LEU A 131 -14.04 -7.44 6.18
CA LEU A 131 -13.67 -6.06 5.84
C LEU A 131 -13.62 -5.16 7.08
N PHE A 132 -12.72 -4.19 7.08
CA PHE A 132 -12.69 -3.18 8.12
C PHE A 132 -14.06 -2.50 8.26
N GLY A 133 -14.65 -2.59 9.46
CA GLY A 133 -15.98 -2.04 9.75
C GLY A 133 -17.17 -2.98 9.47
N ALA A 134 -16.96 -4.15 8.87
CA ALA A 134 -17.99 -5.19 8.83
C ALA A 134 -18.20 -5.75 10.26
N ARG A 135 -19.38 -5.49 10.81
CA ARG A 135 -19.85 -5.98 12.11
C ARG A 135 -20.60 -7.28 11.95
#